data_AF-A0AAW7JNN7-F1
#
_entry.id   AF-A0AAW7JNN7-F1
#
_cell.length_a   1.000
_cell.length_b   1.000
_cell.length_c   1.000
_cell.angle_alpha   90.00
_cell.angle_beta   90.00
_cell.angle_gamma   90.00
#
_symmetry.space_group_name_H-M   'P 1'
#
loop_
_entity.id
_entity.type
_entity.pdbx_description
1 polymer ?
#
loop_
_entity_poly.entity_id
_entity_poly.type
_entity_poly.pdbx_seq_one_letter_code
_entity_poly.pdbx_strand_id
1 'polypeptide(L)'
;MARRPKLTQEMVDEAIALKADGLSNGDIIAALGIHESTFYRWIGDPKTKLQRALSEGLKKEESAFKRTLLTTIRSAALARNQYWTAAAWLLERKYPDEFGKAERKGDDAKADAAPRIVLGVVAQPVQERLPGLDGDGADG
;
A
#
# COMPACT_ATOMS: atom_id res chain seq x y z
N MET A 1 -46.86 -3.48 -19.74
CA MET A 1 -46.04 -4.32 -18.84
C MET A 1 -45.03 -3.42 -18.11
N ALA A 2 -44.92 -3.51 -16.79
CA ALA A 2 -43.95 -2.75 -16.03
C ALA A 2 -42.52 -3.19 -16.39
N ARG A 3 -41.64 -2.24 -16.69
CA ARG A 3 -40.23 -2.52 -17.00
C ARG A 3 -39.56 -3.10 -15.76
N ARG A 4 -38.95 -4.29 -15.87
CA ARG A 4 -38.16 -4.87 -14.78
C ARG A 4 -37.03 -3.89 -14.39
N PRO A 5 -36.86 -3.59 -13.09
CA PRO A 5 -35.76 -2.75 -12.64
C PRO A 5 -34.42 -3.43 -12.95
N LYS A 6 -33.42 -2.64 -13.40
CA LYS A 6 -32.08 -3.13 -13.76
C LYS A 6 -31.25 -3.59 -12.57
N LEU A 7 -31.61 -3.15 -11.36
CA LEU A 7 -30.97 -3.54 -10.10
C LEU A 7 -31.98 -4.39 -9.32
N THR A 8 -31.58 -5.60 -8.96
CA THR A 8 -32.37 -6.53 -8.13
C THR A 8 -31.86 -6.52 -6.69
N GLN A 9 -32.65 -7.05 -5.75
CA GLN A 9 -32.20 -7.20 -4.36
C GLN A 9 -31.01 -8.16 -4.25
N GLU A 10 -31.03 -9.26 -5.00
CA GLU A 10 -29.93 -10.25 -5.06
C GLU A 10 -28.59 -9.61 -5.44
N MET A 11 -28.58 -8.72 -6.45
CA MET A 11 -27.38 -7.98 -6.84
C MET A 11 -26.88 -7.05 -5.73
N VAL A 12 -27.78 -6.49 -4.93
CA VAL A 12 -27.40 -5.63 -3.79
C VAL A 12 -26.77 -6.47 -2.70
N ASP A 13 -27.38 -7.60 -2.35
CA ASP A 13 -26.89 -8.49 -1.30
C ASP A 13 -25.53 -9.09 -1.68
N GLU A 14 -25.37 -9.51 -2.94
CA GLU A 14 -24.10 -9.99 -3.48
C GLU A 14 -23.02 -8.90 -3.45
N ALA A 15 -23.33 -7.68 -3.90
CA ALA A 15 -22.38 -6.57 -3.86
C ALA A 15 -21.91 -6.26 -2.44
N ILE A 16 -22.82 -6.29 -1.46
CA ILE A 16 -22.53 -6.05 -0.04
C ILE A 16 -21.65 -7.17 0.52
N ALA A 17 -21.94 -8.43 0.21
CA ALA A 17 -21.13 -9.58 0.63
C ALA A 17 -19.70 -9.49 0.09
N LEU A 18 -19.55 -9.26 -1.22
CA LEU A 18 -18.24 -9.06 -1.85
C LEU A 18 -17.49 -7.88 -1.22
N LYS A 19 -18.21 -6.81 -0.85
CA LYS A 19 -17.58 -5.66 -0.18
C LYS A 19 -17.11 -5.98 1.23
N ALA A 20 -17.87 -6.80 1.97
CA ALA A 20 -17.49 -7.27 3.30
C ALA A 20 -16.21 -8.12 3.27
N ASP A 21 -15.99 -8.87 2.18
CA ASP A 21 -14.75 -9.62 1.93
C ASP A 21 -13.56 -8.73 1.51
N GLY A 22 -13.79 -7.42 1.32
CA GLY A 22 -12.75 -6.44 1.04
C GLY A 22 -12.50 -6.17 -0.44
N LEU A 23 -13.38 -6.62 -1.34
CA LEU A 23 -13.20 -6.41 -2.78
C LEU A 23 -13.31 -4.92 -3.17
N SER A 24 -12.59 -4.56 -4.24
CA SER A 24 -12.71 -3.24 -4.84
C SER A 24 -14.04 -3.09 -5.58
N ASN A 25 -14.46 -1.85 -5.81
CA ASN A 25 -15.67 -1.61 -6.61
C ASN A 25 -15.51 -2.15 -8.04
N GLY A 26 -14.30 -2.13 -8.61
CA GLY A 26 -14.03 -2.68 -9.94
C GLY A 26 -14.26 -4.19 -10.00
N ASP A 27 -13.80 -4.92 -8.98
CA ASP A 27 -14.00 -6.36 -8.89
C ASP A 27 -15.48 -6.71 -8.69
N ILE A 28 -16.19 -5.93 -7.87
CA ILE A 28 -17.64 -6.09 -7.66
C ILE A 28 -18.40 -5.85 -8.98
N ILE A 29 -18.02 -4.82 -9.75
CA ILE A 29 -18.64 -4.53 -11.06
C ILE A 29 -18.44 -5.70 -12.03
N ALA A 30 -17.22 -6.25 -12.07
CA ALA A 30 -16.90 -7.40 -12.89
C ALA A 30 -17.68 -8.66 -12.46
N ALA A 31 -17.77 -8.92 -11.16
CA ALA A 31 -18.51 -10.05 -10.60
C ALA A 31 -20.02 -9.97 -10.90
N LEU A 32 -20.62 -8.80 -10.76
CA LEU A 32 -22.04 -8.56 -11.05
C LEU A 32 -22.36 -8.51 -12.56
N GLY A 33 -21.34 -8.50 -13.43
CA GLY A 33 -21.53 -8.43 -14.89
C GLY A 33 -22.20 -7.14 -15.37
N ILE A 34 -22.01 -6.02 -14.67
CA ILE A 34 -22.60 -4.72 -15.01
C ILE A 34 -21.57 -3.76 -15.58
N HIS A 35 -22.02 -2.81 -16.39
CA HIS A 35 -21.14 -1.76 -16.88
C HIS A 35 -20.77 -0.77 -15.76
N GLU A 36 -19.51 -0.38 -15.69
CA GLU A 36 -18.94 0.48 -14.64
C GLU A 36 -19.73 1.78 -14.44
N SER A 37 -20.06 2.48 -15.52
CA SER A 37 -20.85 3.73 -15.46
C SER A 37 -22.24 3.53 -14.83
N THR A 38 -22.82 2.34 -14.95
CA THR A 38 -24.12 2.02 -14.34
C THR A 38 -23.99 1.91 -12.83
N PHE A 39 -22.95 1.22 -12.35
CA PHE A 39 -22.68 1.08 -10.92
C PHE A 39 -22.40 2.42 -10.26
N TYR A 40 -21.47 3.23 -10.80
CA TYR A 40 -21.15 4.53 -10.21
C TYR A 40 -22.33 5.48 -10.21
N ARG A 41 -23.17 5.45 -11.25
CA ARG A 41 -24.41 6.23 -11.24
C ARG A 41 -25.36 5.79 -10.12
N TRP A 42 -25.47 4.49 -9.85
CA TRP A 42 -26.34 4.00 -8.78
C TRP A 42 -25.88 4.42 -7.39
N ILE A 43 -24.57 4.40 -7.12
CA ILE A 43 -24.04 4.73 -5.79
C ILE A 43 -23.82 6.24 -5.59
N GLY A 44 -23.64 7.00 -6.67
CA GLY A 44 -23.39 8.45 -6.65
C GLY A 44 -24.67 9.29 -6.62
N ASP A 45 -25.72 8.89 -7.34
CA ASP A 45 -27.03 9.57 -7.36
C ASP A 45 -28.18 8.54 -7.19
N PRO A 46 -28.37 8.00 -5.97
CA PRO A 46 -29.31 6.92 -5.72
C PRO A 46 -30.77 7.40 -5.71
N LYS A 47 -31.53 7.02 -6.74
CA LYS A 47 -32.94 7.41 -6.93
C LYS A 47 -33.92 6.43 -6.31
N THR A 48 -33.58 5.14 -6.31
CA THR A 48 -34.44 4.07 -5.79
C THR A 48 -34.01 3.60 -4.40
N LYS A 49 -34.91 2.92 -3.68
CA LYS A 49 -34.57 2.31 -2.38
C LYS A 49 -33.41 1.32 -2.49
N LEU A 50 -33.39 0.49 -3.53
CA LEU A 50 -32.31 -0.48 -3.78
C LEU A 50 -30.96 0.21 -4.06
N GLN A 51 -30.96 1.34 -4.78
CA GLN A 51 -29.74 2.09 -5.04
C GLN A 51 -29.18 2.74 -3.76
N ARG A 52 -30.06 3.22 -2.87
CA ARG A 52 -29.64 3.70 -1.54
C ARG A 52 -29.09 2.57 -0.68
N ALA A 53 -29.79 1.43 -0.63
CA ALA A 53 -29.32 0.25 0.09
C ALA A 53 -27.95 -0.21 -0.40
N LEU A 54 -27.71 -0.22 -1.72
CA LEU A 54 -26.40 -0.49 -2.30
C LEU A 54 -25.36 0.56 -1.85
N SER A 55 -25.63 1.85 -2.03
CA SER A 55 -24.68 2.92 -1.69
C SER A 55 -24.29 2.91 -0.20
N GLU A 56 -25.29 2.79 0.69
CA GLU A 56 -25.10 2.78 2.14
C GLU A 56 -24.46 1.47 2.61
N GLY A 57 -24.90 0.33 2.07
CA GLY A 57 -24.35 -0.99 2.38
C GLY A 57 -22.87 -1.08 2.04
N LEU A 58 -22.46 -0.62 0.86
CA LEU A 58 -21.05 -0.61 0.45
C LEU A 58 -20.18 0.25 1.39
N LYS A 59 -20.67 1.43 1.79
CA LYS A 59 -19.95 2.31 2.73
C LYS A 59 -19.83 1.69 4.12
N LYS A 60 -20.89 1.03 4.58
CA LYS A 60 -20.94 0.36 5.87
C LYS A 60 -19.95 -0.81 5.91
N GLU A 61 -19.99 -1.70 4.92
CA GLU A 61 -19.11 -2.87 4.89
C GLU A 61 -17.65 -2.48 4.66
N GLU A 62 -17.36 -1.48 3.81
CA GLU A 62 -16.00 -0.93 3.68
C GLU A 62 -15.46 -0.43 5.04
N SER A 63 -16.30 0.24 5.83
CA SER A 63 -15.91 0.74 7.14
C SER A 63 -15.73 -0.39 8.16
N ALA A 64 -16.60 -1.40 8.12
CA ALA A 64 -16.51 -2.58 8.96
C ALA A 64 -15.25 -3.40 8.65
N PHE A 65 -14.96 -3.63 7.37
CA PHE A 65 -13.76 -4.32 6.91
C PHE A 65 -12.49 -3.60 7.36
N LYS A 66 -12.41 -2.28 7.17
CA LYS A 66 -11.30 -1.46 7.69
C LYS A 66 -11.13 -1.60 9.20
N ARG A 67 -12.23 -1.57 9.96
CA ARG A 67 -12.18 -1.76 11.42
C ARG A 67 -11.65 -3.13 11.80
N THR A 68 -12.07 -4.18 11.09
CA THR A 68 -11.57 -5.55 11.30
C THR A 68 -10.07 -5.62 11.05
N LEU A 69 -9.57 -5.09 9.93
CA LEU A 69 -8.15 -5.04 9.63
C LEU A 69 -7.36 -4.27 10.68
N LEU A 70 -7.82 -3.08 11.10
CA LEU A 70 -7.16 -2.30 12.14
C LEU A 70 -7.10 -3.04 13.47
N THR A 71 -8.16 -3.77 13.82
CA THR A 71 -8.20 -4.60 15.03
C THR A 71 -7.19 -5.73 14.94
N THR A 72 -7.12 -6.43 13.81
CA THR A 72 -6.15 -7.50 13.55
C THR A 72 -4.71 -6.99 13.62
N ILE A 73 -4.40 -5.88 12.96
CA ILE A 73 -3.07 -5.26 12.97
C ILE A 73 -2.69 -4.86 14.40
N ARG A 74 -3.60 -4.21 15.14
CA ARG A 74 -3.37 -3.83 16.54
C ARG A 74 -3.11 -5.05 17.42
N SER A 75 -3.92 -6.11 17.29
CA SER A 75 -3.74 -7.35 18.06
C SER A 75 -2.39 -8.01 17.74
N ALA A 76 -2.00 -8.08 16.47
CA ALA A 76 -0.71 -8.62 16.05
C ALA A 76 0.46 -7.81 16.62
N ALA A 77 0.37 -6.48 16.55
CA ALA A 77 1.38 -5.57 17.07
C ALA A 77 1.60 -5.73 18.59
N LEU A 78 0.53 -5.98 19.35
CA LEU A 78 0.59 -6.17 20.80
C LEU A 78 1.00 -7.60 21.21
N ALA A 79 0.76 -8.60 20.36
CA ALA A 79 1.00 -10.00 20.71
C ALA A 79 2.49 -10.34 20.87
N ARG A 80 3.38 -9.71 20.07
CA ARG A 80 4.82 -9.96 20.12
C ARG A 80 5.61 -8.70 19.77
N ASN A 81 6.69 -8.45 20.50
CA ASN A 81 7.56 -7.29 20.31
C ASN A 81 8.23 -7.25 18.90
N GLN A 82 8.27 -8.37 18.19
CA GLN A 82 8.79 -8.46 16.82
C GLN A 82 7.93 -7.76 15.76
N TYR A 83 6.66 -7.42 16.06
CA TYR A 83 5.75 -6.75 15.12
C TYR A 83 5.63 -5.25 15.39
N TRP A 84 6.70 -4.62 15.92
CA TRP A 84 6.75 -3.19 16.20
C TRP A 84 6.51 -2.32 14.96
N THR A 85 6.83 -2.82 13.75
CA THR A 85 6.56 -2.11 12.49
C THR A 85 5.07 -1.92 12.24
N ALA A 86 4.24 -2.89 12.62
CA ALA A 86 2.78 -2.77 12.53
C ALA A 86 2.24 -1.68 13.49
N ALA A 87 2.82 -1.58 14.70
CA ALA A 87 2.51 -0.50 15.64
C ALA A 87 2.95 0.86 15.08
N ALA A 88 4.15 0.94 14.51
CA ALA A 88 4.68 2.16 13.89
C ALA A 88 3.77 2.65 12.75
N TRP A 89 3.35 1.76 11.84
CA TRP A 89 2.42 2.13 10.76
C TRP A 89 1.06 2.61 11.25
N LEU A 90 0.51 2.03 12.33
CA LEU A 90 -0.73 2.53 12.92
C LEU A 90 -0.55 3.95 13.49
N LEU A 91 0.62 4.24 14.07
CA LEU A 91 0.97 5.54 14.61
C LEU A 91 1.10 6.59 13.49
N GLU A 92 1.86 6.27 12.44
CA GLU A 92 2.03 7.11 11.24
C GLU A 92 0.69 7.47 10.58
N ARG A 93 -0.25 6.52 10.52
CA ARG A 93 -1.57 6.75 9.91
C ARG A 93 -2.50 7.59 10.78
N LYS A 94 -2.38 7.48 12.11
CA LYS A 94 -3.26 8.20 13.05
C LYS A 94 -2.77 9.62 13.33
N TYR A 95 -1.45 9.82 13.34
CA TYR A 95 -0.80 11.08 13.67
C TYR A 95 0.27 11.40 12.62
N PRO A 96 -0.14 11.65 11.35
CA PRO A 96 0.80 11.85 10.25
C PRO A 96 1.69 13.08 10.46
N ASP A 97 1.19 14.13 11.10
CA ASP A 97 1.98 15.35 11.34
C ASP A 97 3.09 15.15 12.38
N GLU A 98 2.91 14.22 13.32
CA GLU A 98 3.86 13.95 14.42
C GLU A 98 4.82 12.81 14.10
N PHE A 99 4.33 11.75 13.45
CA PHE A 99 5.08 10.52 13.22
C PHE A 99 5.28 10.19 11.74
N GLY A 100 4.68 10.96 10.82
CA GLY A 100 4.88 10.77 9.40
C GLY A 100 6.32 10.99 8.96
N LYS A 101 6.67 10.44 7.79
CA LYS A 101 8.01 10.57 7.24
C LYS A 101 8.33 12.04 6.99
N ALA A 102 9.30 12.58 7.74
CA ALA A 102 9.79 13.92 7.51
C ALA A 102 10.43 14.03 6.11
N GLU A 103 9.85 14.87 5.24
CA GLU A 103 10.50 15.26 3.99
C GLU A 103 11.69 16.16 4.32
N ARG A 104 12.89 15.57 4.34
CA ARG A 104 14.11 16.37 4.28
C ARG A 104 14.18 16.96 2.88
N LYS A 105 13.85 18.23 2.73
CA LYS A 105 14.26 19.01 1.56
C LYS A 105 15.77 18.87 1.45
N GLY A 106 16.25 18.18 0.42
CA GLY A 106 17.66 18.16 0.08
C GLY A 106 18.10 19.60 -0.09
N ASP A 107 19.08 20.03 0.68
CA ASP A 107 19.83 21.26 0.43
C ASP A 107 20.67 21.04 -0.85
N ASP A 108 20.04 20.77 -1.99
CA ASP A 108 20.71 20.64 -3.30
C ASP A 108 21.41 21.96 -3.67
N ALA A 109 21.02 23.07 -3.01
CA ALA A 109 21.69 24.36 -3.08
C ALA A 109 23.01 24.45 -2.27
N LYS A 110 23.35 23.48 -1.40
CA LYS A 110 24.63 23.44 -0.66
C LYS A 110 25.60 22.35 -1.12
N ALA A 111 25.28 21.60 -2.18
CA ALA A 111 26.24 20.66 -2.75
C ALA A 111 27.49 21.39 -3.28
N ASP A 112 27.34 22.63 -3.75
CA ASP A 112 28.44 23.45 -4.27
C ASP A 112 29.23 24.22 -3.17
N ALA A 113 28.72 24.21 -1.94
CA ALA A 113 29.34 24.87 -0.77
C ALA A 113 29.95 23.88 0.23
N ALA A 114 29.87 22.57 -0.03
CA ALA A 114 30.45 21.56 0.83
C ALA A 114 31.98 21.59 0.74
N PRO A 115 32.72 21.68 1.87
CA PRO A 115 34.18 21.69 1.84
C PRO A 115 34.70 20.37 1.26
N ARG A 116 35.42 20.46 0.15
CA ARG A 116 36.10 19.33 -0.47
C ARG A 116 37.32 18.98 0.38
N ILE A 117 37.22 17.93 1.19
CA ILE A 117 38.38 17.39 1.92
C ILE A 117 39.22 16.62 0.91
N VAL A 118 40.32 17.22 0.46
CA VAL A 118 41.35 16.52 -0.32
C VAL A 118 42.23 15.77 0.67
N LEU A 119 42.07 14.46 0.74
CA LEU A 119 42.99 13.59 1.49
C LEU A 119 44.30 13.55 0.69
N GLY A 120 45.33 14.29 1.14
CA GLY A 120 46.65 14.38 0.51
C GLY A 120 47.48 13.10 0.63
N VAL A 121 46.88 11.95 0.31
CA VAL A 121 47.53 10.65 0.35
C VAL A 121 48.02 10.34 -1.05
N VAL A 122 49.34 10.33 -1.23
CA VAL A 122 49.97 9.74 -2.40
C VAL A 122 49.96 8.23 -2.19
N ALA A 123 49.11 7.52 -2.93
CA ALA A 123 49.17 6.07 -2.99
C ALA A 123 50.50 5.66 -3.62
N GLN A 124 51.44 5.16 -2.81
CA GLN A 124 52.59 4.46 -3.36
C GLN A 124 52.14 3.03 -3.71
N PRO A 125 52.30 2.59 -4.96
CA PRO A 125 52.06 1.19 -5.29
C PRO A 125 53.09 0.35 -4.55
N VAL A 126 52.65 -0.46 -3.60
CA VAL A 126 53.47 -1.52 -3.02
C VAL A 126 53.64 -2.58 -4.11
N GLN A 127 54.77 -2.57 -4.80
CA GLN A 127 55.27 -3.76 -5.51
C GLN A 127 55.99 -4.66 -4.49
N GLU A 128 55.27 -5.18 -3.50
CA GLU A 128 55.72 -6.42 -2.86
C GLU A 128 55.18 -7.56 -3.70
N ARG A 129 56.10 -8.30 -4.30
CA ARG A 129 55.82 -9.62 -4.84
C ARG A 129 55.33 -10.48 -3.67
N LEU A 130 54.02 -10.69 -3.60
CA LEU A 130 53.41 -11.60 -2.63
C LEU A 130 54.07 -12.99 -2.78
N PRO A 131 54.78 -13.50 -1.76
CA PRO A 131 55.37 -14.82 -1.84
C PRO A 131 54.24 -15.85 -1.87
N GLY A 132 54.17 -16.64 -2.95
CA GLY A 132 53.22 -17.76 -3.09
C GLY A 132 52.20 -17.66 -4.24
N LEU A 133 52.33 -16.69 -5.15
CA LEU A 133 51.44 -16.56 -6.32
C LEU A 133 52.18 -16.70 -7.67
N ASP A 134 53.24 -17.50 -7.73
CA ASP A 134 53.68 -18.07 -9.00
C ASP A 134 52.99 -19.44 -9.12
N GLY A 135 51.95 -19.50 -9.95
CA GLY A 135 51.34 -20.75 -10.37
C GLY A 135 52.38 -21.58 -11.11
N ASP A 136 52.64 -22.78 -10.59
CA ASP A 136 53.41 -23.80 -11.29
C ASP A 136 52.55 -24.32 -12.45
N GLY A 137 52.75 -23.69 -13.60
CA GLY A 137 52.19 -24.09 -14.87
C GLY A 137 53.32 -24.09 -15.89
N ALA A 138 53.98 -25.23 -16.07
CA ALA A 138 54.17 -25.89 -17.36
C ALA A 138 55.27 -26.97 -17.30
N ASP A 139 54.84 -28.20 -17.63
CA ASP A 139 55.46 -29.16 -18.53
C ASP A 139 56.87 -29.74 -18.25
N GLY A 140 56.88 -31.07 -18.13
CA GLY A 140 58.05 -31.96 -18.18
C GLY A 140 57.68 -33.39 -17.88
#